data_AF-A0A6J6T1Y2-F1
#
_entry.id   AF-A0A6J6T1Y2-F1
#
_cell.length_a   1.000
_cell.length_b   1.000
_cell.length_c   1.000
_cell.angle_alpha   90.00
_cell.angle_beta   90.00
_cell.angle_gamma   90.00
#
_symmetry.space_group_name_H-M   'P 1'
#
loop_
_entity.id
_entity.type
_entity.pdbx_description
1 polymer ?
#
loop_
_entity_poly.entity_id
_entity_poly.type
_entity_poly.pdbx_seq_one_letter_code
_entity_poly.pdbx_strand_id
1 'polypeptide(L)'
;MTGPAPFPEVVRTFHQVIGREARVQILEAEGRLPDAVVACVGGGSNAMGLFSGFIDDPSVQLRGYEAGGSGVETGKHAARFAAGTPGVLHGARTYVMQDEWGQTVPSHSISAGLDYPGVGPEHAWLHDTGRATYVPINDDEAMEAFRVLCQTEGIIPAIETAHALAGAMRLGRELGPDSLIIINCSGRGDKDVATAARWFGIDLGEAASGALSVEMAEGR
;
A
#
# COMPACT_ATOMS: atom_id res chain seq x y z
N MET A 1 -3.26 -7.32 10.51
CA MET A 1 -4.12 -7.88 9.44
C MET A 1 -3.60 -9.26 9.06
N THR A 2 -2.29 -9.42 8.90
CA THR A 2 -1.61 -10.72 8.94
C THR A 2 -1.60 -11.28 10.37
N GLY A 3 -1.64 -12.60 10.53
CA GLY A 3 -1.69 -13.27 11.84
C GLY A 3 -2.80 -14.32 11.97
N PRO A 4 -2.76 -15.20 13.00
CA PRO A 4 -3.83 -16.16 13.25
C PRO A 4 -5.13 -15.46 13.67
N ALA A 5 -6.25 -16.18 13.58
CA ALA A 5 -7.50 -15.70 14.19
C ALA A 5 -7.30 -15.45 15.69
N PRO A 6 -7.84 -14.36 16.27
CA PRO A 6 -8.78 -13.40 15.66
C PRO A 6 -8.12 -12.12 15.10
N PHE A 7 -6.79 -12.03 14.98
CA PHE A 7 -6.10 -10.78 14.65
C PHE A 7 -6.54 -10.12 13.33
N PRO A 8 -6.74 -10.84 12.20
CA PRO A 8 -7.22 -10.21 10.97
C PRO A 8 -8.54 -9.47 11.17
N GLU A 9 -9.51 -10.12 11.83
CA GLU A 9 -10.84 -9.57 12.08
C GLU A 9 -10.81 -8.37 13.03
N VAL A 10 -10.05 -8.47 14.13
CA VAL A 10 -9.89 -7.37 15.10
C VAL A 10 -9.26 -6.16 14.42
N VAL A 11 -8.17 -6.35 13.66
CA VAL A 11 -7.48 -5.24 12.98
C VAL A 11 -8.39 -4.59 11.94
N ARG A 12 -9.12 -5.37 11.13
CA ARG A 12 -10.12 -4.83 10.21
C ARG A 12 -11.16 -3.99 10.95
N THR A 13 -11.74 -4.54 12.02
CA THR A 13 -12.81 -3.89 12.78
C THR A 13 -12.38 -2.53 13.32
N PHE A 14 -11.12 -2.39 13.76
CA PHE A 14 -10.60 -1.10 14.20
C PHE A 14 -10.20 -0.15 13.06
N HIS A 15 -9.88 -0.65 11.87
CA HIS A 15 -9.58 0.19 10.70
C HIS A 15 -10.82 0.56 9.87
N GLN A 16 -11.96 -0.11 10.05
CA GLN A 16 -13.18 0.09 9.24
C GLN A 16 -13.74 1.51 9.30
N VAL A 17 -13.35 2.29 10.33
CA VAL A 17 -13.70 3.70 10.47
C VAL A 17 -13.26 4.50 9.24
N ILE A 18 -12.14 4.14 8.61
CA ILE A 18 -11.61 4.80 7.41
C ILE A 18 -12.65 4.73 6.27
N GLY A 19 -13.11 3.52 5.92
CA GLY A 19 -14.09 3.34 4.86
C GLY A 19 -15.45 3.93 5.20
N ARG A 20 -15.86 3.86 6.47
CA ARG A 20 -17.12 4.46 6.93
C ARG A 20 -17.13 5.97 6.75
N GLU A 21 -16.07 6.65 7.17
CA GLU A 21 -15.94 8.10 7.03
C GLU A 21 -15.81 8.50 5.56
N ALA A 22 -14.95 7.82 4.79
CA ALA A 22 -14.76 8.08 3.37
C ALA A 22 -16.08 7.96 2.58
N ARG A 23 -16.92 6.97 2.89
CA ARG A 23 -18.24 6.80 2.26
C ARG A 23 -19.19 7.96 2.54
N VAL A 24 -19.24 8.45 3.78
CA VAL A 24 -20.09 9.60 4.12
C VAL A 24 -19.58 10.84 3.41
N GLN A 25 -18.28 11.10 3.50
CA GLN A 25 -17.63 12.28 2.92
C GLN A 25 -17.79 12.35 1.40
N ILE A 26 -17.64 11.22 0.69
CA ILE A 26 -17.76 11.22 -0.77
C ILE A 26 -19.20 11.43 -1.23
N LEU A 27 -20.18 10.90 -0.51
CA LEU A 27 -21.59 11.14 -0.81
C LEU A 27 -22.00 12.59 -0.53
N GLU A 28 -21.46 13.20 0.52
CA GLU A 28 -21.69 14.61 0.84
C GLU A 28 -21.03 15.54 -0.19
N ALA A 29 -19.80 15.24 -0.61
CA ALA A 29 -19.05 16.07 -1.54
C ALA A 29 -19.53 15.94 -3.00
N GLU A 30 -19.81 14.72 -3.47
CA GLU A 30 -20.01 14.40 -4.89
C GLU A 30 -21.42 13.88 -5.20
N GLY A 31 -22.26 13.62 -4.20
CA GLY A 31 -23.62 13.12 -4.39
C GLY A 31 -23.71 11.70 -4.96
N ARG A 32 -22.57 10.99 -5.10
CA ARG A 32 -22.47 9.64 -5.66
C ARG A 32 -21.35 8.84 -5.02
N LEU A 33 -21.37 7.51 -5.20
CA LEU A 33 -20.25 6.64 -4.84
C LEU A 33 -19.07 6.83 -5.82
N PRO A 34 -17.83 6.57 -5.37
CA PRO A 34 -16.66 6.63 -6.23
C PRO A 34 -16.66 5.48 -7.24
N ASP A 35 -15.99 5.69 -8.37
CA ASP A 35 -15.76 4.65 -9.37
C ASP A 35 -14.72 3.63 -8.87
N ALA A 36 -13.77 4.09 -8.05
CA ALA A 36 -12.79 3.23 -7.39
C ALA A 36 -12.37 3.75 -6.02
N VAL A 37 -12.04 2.82 -5.12
CA VAL A 37 -11.29 3.10 -3.90
C VAL A 37 -9.97 2.34 -3.93
N VAL A 38 -8.89 3.02 -3.59
CA VAL A 38 -7.54 2.48 -3.80
C VAL A 38 -6.63 2.70 -2.60
N ALA A 39 -5.73 1.75 -2.36
CA ALA A 39 -4.85 1.75 -1.21
C ALA A 39 -3.59 0.91 -1.46
N CYS A 40 -2.50 1.21 -0.75
CA CYS A 40 -1.30 0.39 -0.77
C CYS A 40 -1.46 -0.83 0.13
N VAL A 41 -0.85 -1.96 -0.24
CA VAL A 41 -1.01 -3.24 0.45
C VAL A 41 0.36 -3.81 0.79
N GLY A 42 0.74 -3.69 2.07
CA GLY A 42 1.73 -4.55 2.72
C GLY A 42 1.01 -5.72 3.37
N GLY A 43 0.89 -5.70 4.70
CA GLY A 43 0.01 -6.62 5.43
C GLY A 43 -1.50 -6.39 5.19
N GLY A 44 -1.91 -5.16 4.86
CA GLY A 44 -3.26 -4.84 4.34
C GLY A 44 -4.24 -4.12 5.27
N SER A 45 -3.83 -3.64 6.45
CA SER A 45 -4.78 -3.02 7.39
C SER A 45 -5.45 -1.75 6.85
N ASN A 46 -4.67 -0.82 6.28
CA ASN A 46 -5.19 0.44 5.74
C ASN A 46 -6.14 0.17 4.55
N ALA A 47 -5.76 -0.74 3.66
CA ALA A 47 -6.55 -1.08 2.48
C ALA A 47 -7.87 -1.73 2.86
N MET A 48 -7.85 -2.73 3.74
CA MET A 48 -9.07 -3.37 4.21
C MET A 48 -9.97 -2.40 4.99
N GLY A 49 -9.38 -1.49 5.77
CA GLY A 49 -10.13 -0.43 6.47
C GLY A 49 -10.88 0.51 5.53
N LEU A 50 -10.29 0.88 4.39
CA LEU A 50 -10.98 1.65 3.36
C LEU A 50 -12.02 0.78 2.64
N PHE A 51 -11.62 -0.41 2.17
CA PHE A 51 -12.46 -1.30 1.38
C PHE A 51 -13.73 -1.74 2.13
N SER A 52 -13.68 -1.93 3.45
CA SER A 52 -14.85 -2.33 4.23
C SER A 52 -16.05 -1.38 4.09
N GLY A 53 -15.82 -0.11 3.74
CA GLY A 53 -16.91 0.84 3.46
C GLY A 53 -17.61 0.66 2.10
N PHE A 54 -17.06 -0.20 1.23
CA PHE A 54 -17.45 -0.34 -0.18
C PHE A 54 -17.52 -1.79 -0.69
N ILE A 55 -17.21 -2.80 0.14
CA ILE A 55 -17.19 -4.22 -0.28
C ILE A 55 -18.55 -4.66 -0.87
N ASP A 56 -19.66 -4.17 -0.32
CA ASP A 56 -21.01 -4.55 -0.77
C ASP A 56 -21.50 -3.75 -1.99
N ASP A 57 -20.74 -2.79 -2.49
CA ASP A 57 -21.09 -1.98 -3.66
C ASP A 57 -20.37 -2.50 -4.92
N PRO A 58 -21.01 -3.35 -5.75
CA PRO A 58 -20.35 -3.99 -6.89
C PRO A 58 -19.92 -2.99 -7.98
N SER A 59 -20.49 -1.78 -7.99
CA SER A 59 -20.09 -0.71 -8.90
C SER A 59 -18.76 -0.05 -8.51
N VAL A 60 -18.29 -0.24 -7.28
CA VAL A 60 -17.07 0.39 -6.77
C VAL A 60 -15.89 -0.58 -6.93
N GLN A 61 -14.90 -0.20 -7.73
CA GLN A 61 -13.68 -1.00 -7.88
C GLN A 61 -12.81 -0.90 -6.62
N LEU A 62 -12.34 -2.05 -6.11
CA LEU A 62 -11.37 -2.10 -5.01
C LEU A 62 -10.00 -2.41 -5.60
N ARG A 63 -9.06 -1.46 -5.55
CA ARG A 63 -7.70 -1.65 -6.09
C ARG A 63 -6.65 -1.58 -4.98
N GLY A 64 -5.98 -2.70 -4.75
CA GLY A 64 -4.82 -2.77 -3.88
C GLY A 64 -3.53 -2.63 -4.69
N TYR A 65 -2.59 -1.81 -4.23
CA TYR A 65 -1.29 -1.66 -4.88
C TYR A 65 -0.18 -2.25 -4.02
N GLU A 66 0.48 -3.29 -4.51
CA GLU A 66 1.60 -3.95 -3.84
C GLU A 66 2.95 -3.42 -4.34
N ALA A 67 4.01 -3.54 -3.55
CA ALA A 67 5.31 -3.05 -3.95
C ALA A 67 5.95 -3.99 -4.99
N GLY A 68 6.12 -3.47 -6.19
CA GLY A 68 6.84 -4.10 -7.30
C GLY A 68 8.37 -4.03 -7.13
N GLY A 69 8.87 -3.24 -6.18
CA GLY A 69 10.30 -3.11 -5.91
C GLY A 69 11.07 -2.65 -7.15
N SER A 70 12.14 -3.37 -7.49
CA SER A 70 12.91 -3.13 -8.72
C SER A 70 12.25 -3.69 -10.00
N GLY A 71 11.05 -4.26 -9.89
CA GLY A 71 10.36 -4.99 -10.95
C GLY A 71 10.09 -6.43 -10.55
N VAL A 72 8.89 -6.95 -10.82
CA VAL A 72 8.47 -8.30 -10.41
C VAL A 72 9.35 -9.37 -11.07
N GLU A 73 9.72 -9.17 -12.33
CA GLU A 73 10.60 -10.05 -13.10
C GLU A 73 12.03 -10.15 -12.55
N THR A 74 12.45 -9.20 -11.72
CA THR A 74 13.79 -9.21 -11.12
C THR A 74 13.89 -10.11 -9.88
N GLY A 75 12.75 -10.56 -9.35
CA GLY A 75 12.65 -11.24 -8.06
C GLY A 75 12.88 -10.32 -6.85
N LYS A 76 13.18 -9.03 -7.05
CA LYS A 76 13.35 -8.03 -5.98
C LYS A 76 12.09 -7.18 -5.84
N HIS A 77 11.07 -7.78 -5.26
CA HIS A 77 9.76 -7.15 -5.06
C HIS A 77 9.10 -7.62 -3.77
N ALA A 78 7.96 -7.02 -3.42
CA ALA A 78 7.06 -7.52 -2.39
C ALA A 78 5.64 -7.71 -2.96
N ALA A 79 5.52 -8.12 -4.23
CA ALA A 79 4.26 -8.41 -4.90
C ALA A 79 3.81 -9.88 -4.70
N ARG A 80 2.89 -10.12 -3.74
CA ARG A 80 2.45 -11.47 -3.34
C ARG A 80 1.41 -12.05 -4.29
N PHE A 81 0.57 -11.23 -4.91
CA PHE A 81 -0.44 -11.74 -5.84
C PHE A 81 0.15 -11.96 -7.24
N ALA A 82 1.12 -11.13 -7.64
CA ALA A 82 1.80 -11.29 -8.93
C ALA A 82 2.71 -12.52 -9.00
N ALA A 83 3.42 -12.85 -7.92
CA ALA A 83 4.47 -13.89 -7.93
C ALA A 83 4.46 -14.83 -6.71
N GLY A 84 3.59 -14.60 -5.73
CA GLY A 84 3.41 -15.52 -4.61
C GLY A 84 2.42 -16.65 -4.91
N THR A 85 2.37 -17.61 -4.00
CA THR A 85 1.43 -18.74 -4.07
C THR A 85 0.71 -18.93 -2.73
N PRO A 86 -0.44 -19.61 -2.69
CA PRO A 86 -1.11 -19.94 -1.44
C PRO A 86 -0.19 -20.77 -0.51
N GLY A 87 -0.01 -20.32 0.72
CA GLY A 87 0.85 -20.92 1.73
C GLY A 87 0.39 -20.59 3.15
N VAL A 88 1.18 -20.98 4.15
CA VAL A 88 0.93 -20.64 5.55
C VAL A 88 2.12 -19.87 6.08
N LEU A 89 1.89 -18.61 6.49
CA LEU A 89 2.92 -17.76 7.08
C LEU A 89 2.32 -16.99 8.27
N HIS A 90 3.09 -16.90 9.35
CA HIS A 90 2.74 -16.15 10.56
C HIS A 90 1.33 -16.49 11.10
N GLY A 91 0.93 -17.76 11.05
CA GLY A 91 -0.33 -18.25 11.61
C GLY A 91 -1.58 -18.10 10.74
N ALA A 92 -1.45 -17.66 9.47
CA ALA A 92 -2.56 -17.56 8.53
C ALA A 92 -2.28 -18.32 7.23
N ARG A 93 -3.31 -18.94 6.65
CA ARG A 93 -3.28 -19.43 5.26
C ARG A 93 -3.65 -18.28 4.32
N THR A 94 -2.74 -17.92 3.43
CA THR A 94 -2.83 -16.72 2.58
C THR A 94 -1.86 -16.82 1.39
N TYR A 95 -1.75 -15.77 0.57
CA TYR A 95 -0.69 -15.68 -0.45
C TYR A 95 0.64 -15.28 0.20
N VAL A 96 1.69 -16.01 -0.15
CA VAL A 96 3.05 -15.86 0.38
C VAL A 96 4.04 -15.93 -0.78
N MET A 97 5.06 -15.09 -0.75
CA MET A 97 6.24 -15.24 -1.59
C MET A 97 7.08 -16.40 -1.04
N GLN A 98 7.06 -17.54 -1.74
CA GLN A 98 7.75 -18.77 -1.32
C GLN A 98 8.32 -19.52 -2.51
N ASP A 99 9.38 -20.29 -2.28
CA ASP A 99 9.98 -21.15 -3.30
C ASP A 99 9.22 -22.49 -3.48
N GLU A 100 9.72 -23.34 -4.37
CA GLU A 100 9.13 -24.66 -4.66
C GLU A 100 9.10 -25.62 -3.45
N TRP A 101 9.91 -25.33 -2.42
CA TRP A 101 9.99 -26.09 -1.18
C TRP A 101 9.16 -25.48 -0.06
N GLY A 102 8.42 -24.39 -0.35
CA GLY A 102 7.61 -23.65 0.61
C GLY A 102 8.43 -22.78 1.58
N GLN A 103 9.69 -22.50 1.28
CA GLN A 103 10.50 -21.56 2.07
C GLN A 103 10.15 -20.12 1.68
N THR A 104 9.93 -19.26 2.67
CA THR A 104 9.69 -17.84 2.42
C THR A 104 10.88 -17.20 1.71
N VAL A 105 10.64 -16.54 0.58
CA VAL A 105 11.69 -15.79 -0.12
C VAL A 105 11.77 -14.36 0.43
N PRO A 106 12.96 -13.74 0.45
CA PRO A 106 13.10 -12.34 0.85
C PRO A 106 12.28 -11.43 -0.06
N SER A 107 11.52 -10.51 0.54
CA SER A 107 10.87 -9.42 -0.18
C SER A 107 11.83 -8.23 -0.35
N HIS A 108 11.48 -7.30 -1.23
CA HIS A 108 12.20 -6.05 -1.42
C HIS A 108 11.27 -4.91 -1.83
N SER A 109 11.42 -3.75 -1.20
CA SER A 109 10.84 -2.49 -1.61
C SER A 109 11.63 -1.32 -1.03
N ILE A 110 11.62 -0.16 -1.70
CA ILE A 110 12.09 1.10 -1.09
C ILE A 110 11.23 1.51 0.14
N SER A 111 9.99 1.01 0.22
CA SER A 111 9.06 1.27 1.30
C SER A 111 9.10 0.18 2.36
N ALA A 112 9.66 0.50 3.53
CA ALA A 112 9.74 -0.44 4.65
C ALA A 112 8.37 -1.01 5.08
N GLY A 113 7.29 -0.22 5.00
CA GLY A 113 5.94 -0.69 5.37
C GLY A 113 5.28 -1.63 4.36
N LEU A 114 5.81 -1.74 3.14
CA LEU A 114 5.32 -2.68 2.11
C LEU A 114 6.25 -3.88 1.91
N ASP A 115 7.47 -3.83 2.46
CA ASP A 115 8.47 -4.91 2.38
C ASP A 115 8.10 -6.08 3.31
N TYR A 116 7.08 -6.84 2.90
CA TYR A 116 6.57 -7.98 3.64
C TYR A 116 6.17 -9.11 2.66
N PRO A 117 6.62 -10.37 2.86
CA PRO A 117 6.42 -11.45 1.88
C PRO A 117 5.04 -12.12 1.96
N GLY A 118 4.16 -11.70 2.88
CA GLY A 118 2.80 -12.23 3.01
C GLY A 118 1.74 -11.15 2.79
N VAL A 119 0.48 -11.55 2.85
CA VAL A 119 -0.66 -10.61 2.85
C VAL A 119 -1.74 -11.14 3.79
N GLY A 120 -2.59 -10.29 4.37
CA GLY A 120 -3.64 -10.78 5.25
C GLY A 120 -4.71 -11.61 4.50
N PRO A 121 -5.30 -12.62 5.16
CA PRO A 121 -6.13 -13.65 4.50
C PRO A 121 -7.42 -13.10 3.87
N GLU A 122 -7.95 -11.98 4.37
CA GLU A 122 -9.16 -11.37 3.80
C GLU A 122 -8.87 -10.71 2.45
N HIS A 123 -7.66 -10.20 2.23
CA HIS A 123 -7.26 -9.76 0.88
C HIS A 123 -7.13 -10.93 -0.10
N ALA A 124 -6.61 -12.08 0.36
CA ALA A 124 -6.56 -13.30 -0.44
C ALA A 124 -7.97 -13.74 -0.85
N TRP A 125 -8.92 -13.71 0.08
CA TRP A 125 -10.33 -14.00 -0.24
C TRP A 125 -10.94 -13.00 -1.25
N LEU A 126 -10.68 -11.70 -1.10
CA LEU A 126 -11.15 -10.68 -2.05
C LEU A 126 -10.51 -10.83 -3.44
N HIS A 127 -9.25 -11.24 -3.50
CA HIS A 127 -8.55 -11.56 -4.75
C HIS A 127 -9.19 -12.76 -5.45
N ASP A 128 -9.33 -13.88 -4.73
CA ASP A 128 -9.81 -15.15 -5.30
C ASP A 128 -11.28 -15.08 -5.75
N THR A 129 -12.08 -14.22 -5.10
CA THR A 129 -13.48 -13.95 -5.50
C THR A 129 -13.60 -12.92 -6.62
N GLY A 130 -12.50 -12.26 -7.01
CA GLY A 130 -12.49 -11.18 -7.99
C GLY A 130 -13.09 -9.87 -7.48
N ARG A 131 -13.41 -9.75 -6.19
CA ARG A 131 -14.00 -8.53 -5.63
C ARG A 131 -13.00 -7.37 -5.57
N ALA A 132 -11.71 -7.67 -5.37
CA ALA A 132 -10.63 -6.70 -5.41
C ALA A 132 -9.51 -7.14 -6.37
N THR A 133 -8.89 -6.17 -7.03
CA THR A 133 -7.73 -6.41 -7.90
C THR A 133 -6.47 -5.86 -7.26
N TYR A 134 -5.37 -6.60 -7.36
CA TYR A 134 -4.08 -6.20 -6.81
C TYR A 134 -3.05 -6.04 -7.93
N VAL A 135 -2.32 -4.93 -7.92
CA VAL A 135 -1.39 -4.57 -9.01
C VAL A 135 -0.05 -4.13 -8.42
N PRO A 136 1.10 -4.60 -8.95
CA PRO A 136 2.40 -4.13 -8.51
C PRO A 136 2.70 -2.71 -9.01
N ILE A 137 3.33 -1.92 -8.15
CA ILE A 137 3.87 -0.58 -8.44
C ILE A 137 5.36 -0.59 -8.11
N ASN A 138 6.20 -0.29 -9.10
CA ASN A 138 7.64 -0.29 -8.91
C ASN A 138 8.11 0.93 -8.10
N ASP A 139 9.30 0.83 -7.52
CA ASP A 139 9.87 1.86 -6.65
C ASP A 139 10.00 3.20 -7.38
N ASP A 140 10.39 3.21 -8.66
CA ASP A 140 10.51 4.42 -9.47
C ASP A 140 9.17 5.14 -9.68
N GLU A 141 8.09 4.38 -9.87
CA GLU A 141 6.75 4.93 -10.00
C GLU A 141 6.21 5.51 -8.70
N ALA A 142 6.43 4.80 -7.59
CA ALA A 142 6.06 5.28 -6.28
C ALA A 142 6.81 6.57 -5.94
N MET A 143 8.11 6.64 -6.24
CA MET A 143 8.89 7.85 -6.00
C MET A 143 8.49 8.99 -6.93
N GLU A 144 8.13 8.72 -8.19
CA GLU A 144 7.57 9.76 -9.05
C GLU A 144 6.24 10.31 -8.50
N ALA A 145 5.35 9.44 -8.03
CA ALA A 145 4.10 9.87 -7.40
C ALA A 145 4.33 10.65 -6.09
N PHE A 146 5.32 10.25 -5.28
CA PHE A 146 5.76 11.01 -4.10
C PHE A 146 6.12 12.45 -4.49
N ARG A 147 6.96 12.60 -5.53
CA ARG A 147 7.41 13.91 -6.02
C ARG A 147 6.23 14.75 -6.53
N VAL A 148 5.34 14.15 -7.31
CA VAL A 148 4.14 14.83 -7.84
C VAL A 148 3.30 15.39 -6.71
N LEU A 149 2.96 14.58 -5.70
CA LEU A 149 2.11 15.04 -4.60
C LEU A 149 2.76 16.17 -3.79
N CYS A 150 4.07 16.07 -3.56
CA CYS A 150 4.82 17.13 -2.88
C CYS A 150 4.78 18.44 -3.67
N GLN A 151 4.94 18.38 -5.00
CA GLN A 151 5.07 19.55 -5.86
C GLN A 151 3.75 20.20 -6.24
N THR A 152 2.67 19.42 -6.38
CA THR A 152 1.37 19.95 -6.81
C THR A 152 0.46 20.28 -5.64
N GLU A 153 0.43 19.44 -4.60
CA GLU A 153 -0.51 19.60 -3.47
C GLU A 153 0.18 20.04 -2.16
N GLY A 154 1.51 20.10 -2.12
CA GLY A 154 2.25 20.46 -0.91
C GLY A 154 2.12 19.41 0.21
N ILE A 155 1.75 18.18 -0.13
CA ILE A 155 1.60 17.06 0.82
C ILE A 155 2.79 16.12 0.63
N ILE A 156 3.50 15.82 1.71
CA ILE A 156 4.59 14.84 1.73
C ILE A 156 4.02 13.47 2.14
N PRO A 157 3.77 12.54 1.20
CA PRO A 157 3.17 11.25 1.53
C PRO A 157 4.20 10.30 2.11
N ALA A 158 3.78 9.34 2.94
CA ALA A 158 4.60 8.16 3.17
C ALA A 158 4.88 7.45 1.83
N ILE A 159 6.05 6.85 1.67
CA ILE A 159 6.38 6.12 0.43
C ILE A 159 5.36 4.99 0.18
N GLU A 160 4.81 4.38 1.24
CA GLU A 160 3.70 3.43 1.18
C GLU A 160 2.49 4.05 0.45
N THR A 161 2.04 5.23 0.89
CA THR A 161 0.95 6.01 0.27
C THR A 161 1.25 6.35 -1.19
N ALA A 162 2.50 6.66 -1.50
CA ALA A 162 2.91 7.00 -2.86
C ALA A 162 2.72 5.84 -3.85
N HIS A 163 2.79 4.58 -3.40
CA HIS A 163 2.41 3.43 -4.24
C HIS A 163 0.92 3.46 -4.61
N ALA A 164 0.06 3.80 -3.65
CA ALA A 164 -1.38 3.92 -3.93
C ALA A 164 -1.68 5.05 -4.92
N LEU A 165 -0.99 6.19 -4.77
CA LEU A 165 -1.11 7.33 -5.67
C LEU A 165 -0.62 7.01 -7.09
N ALA A 166 0.55 6.37 -7.23
CA ALA A 166 1.07 5.95 -8.53
C ALA A 166 0.07 5.03 -9.26
N GLY A 167 -0.50 4.07 -8.54
CA GLY A 167 -1.57 3.22 -9.05
C GLY A 167 -2.83 4.01 -9.42
N ALA A 168 -3.25 4.95 -8.58
CA ALA A 168 -4.40 5.82 -8.87
C ALA A 168 -4.20 6.65 -10.13
N MET A 169 -2.98 7.16 -10.38
CA MET A 169 -2.64 7.92 -11.59
C MET A 169 -2.74 7.05 -12.86
N ARG A 170 -2.36 5.76 -12.77
CA ARG A 170 -2.58 4.79 -13.86
C ARG A 170 -4.08 4.57 -14.08
N LEU A 171 -4.80 4.25 -13.01
CA LEU A 171 -6.24 3.97 -13.07
C LEU A 171 -7.06 5.16 -13.58
N GLY A 172 -6.75 6.39 -13.15
CA GLY A 172 -7.44 7.59 -13.61
C GLY A 172 -7.29 7.81 -15.12
N ARG A 173 -6.12 7.48 -15.69
CA ARG A 173 -5.91 7.50 -17.15
C ARG A 173 -6.76 6.44 -17.87
N GLU A 174 -6.98 5.29 -17.24
CA GLU A 174 -7.82 4.21 -17.79
C GLU A 174 -9.32 4.54 -17.72
N LEU A 175 -9.79 5.10 -16.60
CA LEU A 175 -11.20 5.42 -16.37
C LEU A 175 -11.63 6.72 -17.04
N GLY A 176 -10.70 7.64 -17.30
CA GLY A 176 -10.95 8.92 -17.95
C GLY A 176 -11.20 10.09 -16.97
N PRO A 177 -11.34 11.31 -17.52
CA PRO A 177 -11.28 12.56 -16.75
C PRO A 177 -12.46 12.77 -15.79
N ASP A 178 -13.60 12.11 -16.01
CA ASP A 178 -14.80 12.26 -15.17
C ASP A 178 -14.87 11.22 -14.03
N SER A 179 -13.82 10.40 -13.90
CA SER A 179 -13.75 9.35 -12.88
C SER A 179 -13.48 9.91 -11.48
N LEU A 180 -14.11 9.30 -10.48
CA LEU A 180 -13.98 9.65 -9.07
C LEU A 180 -13.28 8.53 -8.33
N ILE A 181 -12.08 8.82 -7.80
CA ILE A 181 -11.22 7.85 -7.14
C ILE A 181 -10.89 8.34 -5.73
N ILE A 182 -11.16 7.52 -4.72
CA ILE A 182 -10.67 7.76 -3.36
C ILE A 182 -9.35 7.03 -3.18
N ILE A 183 -8.32 7.76 -2.73
CA ILE A 183 -7.01 7.21 -2.39
C ILE A 183 -6.86 7.21 -0.87
N ASN A 184 -6.49 6.07 -0.27
CA ASN A 184 -6.15 6.05 1.14
C ASN A 184 -4.74 6.66 1.36
N CYS A 185 -4.69 7.88 1.89
CA CYS A 185 -3.44 8.50 2.34
C CYS A 185 -2.98 7.92 3.68
N SER A 186 -2.49 6.67 3.64
CA SER A 186 -2.23 5.82 4.81
C SER A 186 -1.25 6.38 5.85
N GLY A 187 -0.43 7.36 5.48
CA GLY A 187 0.53 8.00 6.35
C GLY A 187 1.26 9.16 5.70
N ARG A 188 1.91 9.97 6.54
CA ARG A 188 2.77 11.11 6.16
C ARG A 188 4.22 10.69 5.99
N GLY A 189 4.96 11.41 5.15
CA GLY A 189 6.30 11.05 4.70
C GLY A 189 7.46 11.59 5.51
N ASP A 190 7.24 12.15 6.70
CA ASP A 190 8.34 12.69 7.53
C ASP A 190 9.43 11.64 7.78
N LYS A 191 9.01 10.38 8.03
CA LYS A 191 9.94 9.25 8.23
C LYS A 191 10.77 8.92 6.98
N ASP A 192 10.29 9.31 5.81
CA ASP A 192 10.85 8.94 4.51
C ASP A 192 11.68 10.06 3.87
N VAL A 193 11.75 11.25 4.48
CA VAL A 193 12.44 12.43 3.92
C VAL A 193 13.90 12.12 3.57
N ALA A 194 14.63 11.41 4.43
CA ALA A 194 16.03 11.06 4.17
C ALA A 194 16.16 10.10 2.96
N THR A 195 15.25 9.13 2.83
CA THR A 195 15.23 8.19 1.70
C THR A 195 14.87 8.92 0.41
N ALA A 196 13.83 9.77 0.45
CA ALA A 196 13.41 10.57 -0.70
C ALA A 196 14.50 11.56 -1.13
N ALA A 197 15.17 12.24 -0.19
CA ALA A 197 16.24 13.17 -0.50
C ALA A 197 17.40 12.48 -1.20
N ARG A 198 17.84 11.31 -0.71
CA ARG A 198 18.85 10.49 -1.40
C ARG A 198 18.39 10.09 -2.80
N TRP A 199 17.14 9.67 -2.95
CA TRP A 199 16.58 9.26 -4.24
C TRP A 199 16.60 10.41 -5.26
N PHE A 200 16.21 11.62 -4.86
CA PHE A 200 16.17 12.79 -5.73
C PHE A 200 17.48 13.59 -5.81
N GLY A 201 18.55 13.14 -5.13
CA GLY A 201 19.82 13.85 -5.09
C GLY A 201 19.74 15.21 -4.37
N ILE A 202 18.86 15.35 -3.39
CA ILE A 202 18.69 16.55 -2.57
C ILE A 202 19.62 16.47 -1.37
N ASP A 203 20.49 17.47 -1.20
CA ASP A 203 21.28 17.63 0.01
C ASP A 203 20.43 18.26 1.12
N LEU A 204 20.25 17.54 2.23
CA LEU A 204 19.50 18.02 3.40
C LEU A 204 20.35 18.85 4.37
N GLY A 205 21.66 18.97 4.12
CA GLY A 205 22.60 19.66 5.00
C GLY A 205 22.81 18.96 6.36
N GLU A 206 23.73 19.51 7.17
CA GLU A 206 24.13 18.91 8.46
C GLU A 206 22.99 18.83 9.49
N ALA A 207 21.97 19.69 9.43
CA ALA A 207 20.88 19.73 10.40
C ALA A 207 20.02 18.44 10.45
N ALA A 208 19.96 17.68 9.35
CA ALA A 208 19.26 16.38 9.30
C ALA A 208 20.14 15.20 9.73
N SER A 209 21.48 15.35 9.67
CA SER A 209 22.43 14.28 10.01
C SER A 209 22.52 14.01 11.52
N GLY A 210 22.26 15.01 12.36
CA GLY A 210 22.32 14.89 13.82
C GLY A 210 21.24 13.98 14.41
N ALA A 211 20.03 13.99 13.85
CA ALA A 211 18.94 13.08 14.27
C ALA A 211 19.21 11.62 13.87
N LEU A 212 19.95 11.40 12.78
CA LEU A 212 20.31 10.07 12.26
C LEU A 212 21.49 9.43 13.02
N SER A 213 22.30 10.21 13.74
CA SER A 213 23.43 9.68 14.51
C SER A 213 23.07 9.14 15.91
N VAL A 214 21.88 9.46 16.43
CA VAL A 214 21.50 9.07 17.81
C VAL A 214 20.99 7.63 17.89
N GLU A 215 20.33 7.10 16.86
CA GLU A 215 19.81 5.71 16.88
C GLU A 215 20.87 4.63 16.66
N MET A 216 22.06 4.98 16.14
CA MET A 216 23.17 4.04 15.95
C MET A 216 24.09 3.91 17.17
N ALA A 217 23.87 4.72 18.22
CA ALA A 217 24.77 4.81 19.37
C ALA A 217 24.30 4.02 20.62
N GLU A 218 23.06 3.53 20.67
CA GLU A 218 22.50 2.82 21.84
C GLU A 218 22.53 1.28 21.73
N GLY A 219 23.35 0.74 20.82
CA GLY A 219 23.74 -0.66 20.81
C GLY A 219 25.10 -0.88 21.48
N ARG A 220 25.15 -0.89 22.82
CA ARG A 220 26.26 -1.45 23.60
C ARG A 220 25.74 -2.44 24.64
#